data_AF-A0A1E3M3P9-F1
#
_entry.id   AF-A0A1E3M3P9-F1
#
_cell.length_a   1.000
_cell.length_b   1.000
_cell.length_c   1.000
_cell.angle_alpha   90.00
_cell.angle_beta   90.00
_cell.angle_gamma   90.00
#
_symmetry.space_group_name_H-M   'P 1'
#
loop_
_entity.id
_entity.type
_entity.pdbx_description
1 polymer ?
#
loop_
_entity_poly.entity_id
_entity_poly.type
_entity_poly.pdbx_seq_one_letter_code
_entity_poly.pdbx_strand_id
1 'polypeptide(L)' 'MMQDQRLRAAARAIYDACYPSEDWAPVGFDEAERYRTVHYRQAVGAAQQARAELTGADPHPDLFG' A
#
# COMPACT_ATOMS: atom_id res chain seq x y z
N MET A 1 16.76 2.66 -1.33
CA MET A 1 16.89 1.19 -1.41
C MET A 1 16.02 0.46 -0.37
N MET A 2 16.29 0.52 0.94
CA MET A 2 15.52 -0.26 1.95
C MET A 2 14.07 0.23 2.13
N GLN A 3 13.89 1.55 2.05
CA GLN A 3 12.58 2.18 2.21
C GLN A 3 11.66 1.91 1.01
N ASP A 4 12.24 1.77 -0.18
CA ASP A 4 11.55 1.33 -1.39
C ASP A 4 11.10 -0.13 -1.28
N GLN A 5 11.92 -1.00 -0.68
CA GLN A 5 11.52 -2.39 -0.41
C GLN A 5 10.37 -2.48 0.61
N ARG A 6 10.42 -1.72 1.70
CA ARG A 6 9.32 -1.68 2.69
C ARG A 6 8.04 -1.11 2.10
N LEU A 7 8.14 -0.06 1.28
CA LEU A 7 6.98 0.51 0.60
C LEU A 7 6.37 -0.48 -0.40
N ARG A 8 7.20 -1.20 -1.15
CA ARG A 8 6.75 -2.26 -2.06
C ARG A 8 6.04 -3.39 -1.32
N ALA A 9 6.59 -3.84 -0.18
CA ALA A 9 5.96 -4.86 0.64
C ALA A 9 4.59 -4.42 1.19
N ALA A 10 4.47 -3.17 1.63
CA ALA A 10 3.20 -2.60 2.07
C ALA A 10 2.19 -2.50 0.91
N ALA A 11 2.62 -2.04 -0.26
CA ALA A 11 1.76 -2.00 -1.45
C ALA A 11 1.28 -3.41 -1.85
N ARG A 12 2.14 -4.42 -1.75
CA ARG A 12 1.75 -5.82 -2.00
C ARG A 12 0.70 -6.32 -1.01
N ALA A 13 0.89 -6.06 0.29
CA ALA A 13 -0.07 -6.44 1.31
C ALA A 13 -1.43 -5.75 1.11
N ILE A 14 -1.44 -4.46 0.75
CA ILE A 14 -2.68 -3.73 0.45
C ILE A 14 -3.35 -4.28 -0.82
N TYR A 15 -2.56 -4.56 -1.87
CA TYR A 15 -3.08 -5.13 -3.10
C TYR A 15 -3.72 -6.50 -2.85
N ASP A 16 -3.04 -7.38 -2.12
CA ASP A 16 -3.54 -8.72 -1.79
C ASP A 16 -4.82 -8.66 -0.94
N ALA A 17 -4.89 -7.73 0.01
CA ALA A 17 -6.08 -7.51 0.82
C ALA A 17 -7.27 -6.95 0.03
N CYS A 18 -7.04 -6.04 -0.92
CA CYS A 18 -8.09 -5.46 -1.76
C CYS A 18 -8.50 -6.35 -2.93
N TYR A 19 -7.58 -7.19 -3.41
CA TYR A 19 -7.75 -8.03 -4.58
C TYR A 19 -7.35 -9.49 -4.28
N PRO A 20 -8.04 -10.17 -3.36
CA PRO A 20 -7.68 -11.51 -2.90
C PRO A 20 -7.96 -12.61 -3.92
N SER A 21 -8.64 -12.31 -5.03
CA SER A 21 -9.05 -13.30 -6.03
C SER A 21 -9.14 -12.69 -7.42
N GLU A 22 -9.05 -13.54 -8.45
CA GLU A 22 -9.10 -13.16 -9.87
C GLU A 22 -10.39 -12.44 -10.27
N ASP A 23 -11.44 -12.58 -9.45
CA ASP A 23 -12.73 -11.88 -9.59
C ASP A 23 -12.61 -10.37 -9.34
N TRP A 24 -11.66 -9.95 -8.49
CA TRP A 24 -11.46 -8.54 -8.10
C TRP A 24 -10.29 -7.88 -8.84
N ALA A 25 -9.26 -8.64 -9.22
CA ALA A 25 -8.22 -8.19 -10.12
C ALA A 25 -7.80 -9.32 -11.08
N PRO A 26 -7.70 -9.03 -12.39
CA PRO A 26 -7.37 -10.06 -13.39
C PRO A 26 -5.92 -10.54 -13.32
N VAL A 27 -5.06 -9.92 -12.51
CA VAL A 27 -3.63 -10.17 -12.45
C VAL A 27 -3.10 -10.01 -11.02
N GLY A 28 -2.07 -10.78 -10.65
CA GLY A 28 -1.41 -10.64 -9.35
C GLY A 28 -0.53 -9.38 -9.26
N PHE A 29 -0.06 -9.04 -8.06
CA PHE A 29 0.72 -7.81 -7.80
C PHE A 29 1.94 -7.60 -8.71
N ASP A 30 2.75 -8.64 -8.96
CA ASP A 30 3.95 -8.53 -9.78
C ASP A 30 3.62 -8.22 -11.26
N GLU A 31 2.50 -8.75 -11.75
CA GLU A 31 2.04 -8.52 -13.10
C GLU A 31 1.33 -7.15 -13.21
N ALA A 32 0.56 -6.79 -12.18
CA ALA A 32 -0.01 -5.47 -12.00
C ALA A 32 1.07 -4.36 -11.96
N GLU A 33 2.22 -4.62 -11.35
CA GLU A 33 3.39 -3.74 -11.34
C GLU A 33 3.99 -3.59 -12.75
N ARG A 34 4.18 -4.72 -13.46
CA ARG A 34 4.75 -4.74 -14.81
C ARG A 34 3.93 -3.93 -15.80
N TYR A 35 2.61 -4.05 -15.72
CA TYR A 35 1.66 -3.31 -16.56
C TYR A 35 1.28 -1.94 -16.00
N ARG A 36 1.76 -1.58 -14.79
CA ARG A 36 1.38 -0.36 -14.05
C ARG A 36 -0.13 -0.13 -14.05
N THR A 37 -0.87 -1.19 -13.78
CA THR A 37 -2.35 -1.16 -13.76
C THR A 37 -2.89 -0.14 -12.76
N VAL A 38 -4.16 0.23 -12.92
CA VAL A 38 -4.85 1.13 -11.98
C VAL A 38 -4.84 0.55 -10.56
N HIS A 39 -5.08 -0.75 -10.41
CA HIS A 39 -5.05 -1.46 -9.12
C HIS A 39 -3.68 -1.36 -8.45
N TYR A 40 -2.58 -1.52 -9.21
CA TYR A 40 -1.23 -1.36 -8.68
C TYR A 40 -0.97 0.08 -8.21
N ARG A 41 -1.36 1.07 -9.02
CA ARG A 41 -1.18 2.49 -8.65
C ARG A 41 -1.98 2.87 -7.41
N GLN A 42 -3.19 2.33 -7.25
CA GLN A 42 -4.01 2.52 -6.06
C GLN A 42 -3.34 1.92 -4.82
N ALA A 43 -2.86 0.67 -4.89
CA ALA A 43 -2.19 0.03 -3.77
C ALA A 43 -0.90 0.76 -3.36
N VAL A 44 -0.11 1.23 -4.33
CA VAL A 44 1.09 2.05 -4.06
C VAL A 44 0.71 3.40 -3.46
N GLY A 45 -0.32 4.07 -3.96
CA GLY A 45 -0.83 5.33 -3.41
C GLY A 45 -1.30 5.16 -1.96
N ALA A 46 -2.07 4.11 -1.69
CA ALA A 46 -2.51 3.76 -0.34
C ALA A 46 -1.33 3.46 0.60
N ALA A 47 -0.31 2.74 0.14
CA ALA A 47 0.90 2.49 0.91
C ALA A 47 1.67 3.78 1.24
N GLN A 48 1.72 4.72 0.30
CA GLN A 48 2.35 6.03 0.50
C GLN A 48 1.57 6.88 1.49
N GLN A 49 0.24 6.92 1.38
CA GLN A 49 -0.62 7.62 2.33
C GLN A 49 -0.53 7.00 3.72
N ALA A 50 -0.64 5.68 3.86
CA ALA A 50 -0.50 4.99 5.13
C ALA A 50 0.85 5.31 5.80
N ARG A 51 1.93 5.34 5.02
CA ARG A 51 3.24 5.76 5.54
C ARG A 51 3.25 7.23 5.96
N ALA A 52 2.58 8.12 5.22
CA ALA A 52 2.49 9.53 5.60
C ALA A 52 1.73 9.71 6.92
N GLU A 53 0.64 8.97 7.15
CA GLU A 53 -0.09 8.98 8.43
C GLU A 53 0.76 8.39 9.58
N LEU A 54 1.44 7.26 9.32
CA LEU A 54 2.27 6.59 10.35
C LEU A 54 3.54 7.37 10.72
N THR A 55 4.12 8.12 9.78
CA THR A 55 5.30 8.97 10.01
C THR A 55 4.92 10.40 10.42
N GLY A 56 3.73 10.85 9.99
CA GLY A 56 3.14 12.15 10.31
C GLY A 56 2.36 12.17 11.62
N ALA A 57 2.31 11.05 12.35
CA ALA A 57 1.97 11.02 13.75
C ALA A 57 3.05 11.78 14.54
N ASP A 58 2.92 13.11 14.55
CA ASP A 58 3.31 13.93 15.69
C ASP A 58 2.84 13.18 16.96
N PRO A 59 3.68 13.02 17.99
CA PRO A 59 3.26 12.41 19.24
C PRO A 59 2.27 13.37 19.89
N HIS A 60 1.01 13.34 19.44
CA HIS A 60 -0.04 14.16 20.00
C HIS A 60 -0.13 13.79 21.48
N PRO A 61 0.24 14.71 22.39
CA PRO A 61 0.17 14.42 23.80
C PRO A 61 -1.30 14.35 24.17
N ASP A 62 -1.72 13.19 24.65
CA ASP A 62 -2.87 13.00 25.54
C ASP A 62 -4.23 13.54 25.04
N LEU A 63 -4.95 12.72 24.28
CA LEU A 63 -6.40 12.85 24.09
C LEU A 63 -7.21 11.88 24.98
N PHE A 64 -6.59 11.34 26.03
CA PHE A 64 -7.28 10.53 27.05
C PHE A 64 -6.91 11.00 28.46
N GLY A 65 -7.12 12.30 28.70
CA GLY A 65 -7.26 12.88 30.04
C GLY A 65 -8.72 12.94 30.48
#